data_AF-A0A2E8CYE2-F1
#
_entry.id   AF-A0A2E8CYE2-F1
#
_cell.length_a   1.000
_cell.length_b   1.000
_cell.length_c   1.000
_cell.angle_alpha   90.00
_cell.angle_beta   90.00
_cell.angle_gamma   90.00
#
_symmetry.space_group_name_H-M   'P 1'
#
loop_
_entity.id
_entity.type
_entity.pdbx_description
1 polymer ?
#
loop_
_entity_poly.entity_id
_entity_poly.type
_entity_poly.pdbx_seq_one_letter_code
_entity_poly.pdbx_strand_id
1 'polypeptide(L)'
;MTPPDTIWIDDDAAGFGWFVDASPWDDGEFSRDPADGTLRAASASPAVDQFDLLTVLMHELGHVFGLEHNDEIADGLMDDLLGVGVRRLRTAEHVDAIFNSVR
;
A
#
# COMPACT_ATOMS: atom_id res chain seq x y z
N MET A 1 -2.63 8.11 -23.08
CA MET A 1 -3.70 8.30 -22.08
C MET A 1 -4.19 6.92 -21.71
N THR A 2 -3.87 6.46 -20.50
CA THR A 2 -4.37 5.21 -19.92
C THR A 2 -5.87 5.33 -19.67
N PRO A 3 -6.68 4.27 -19.85
CA PRO A 3 -8.06 4.29 -19.38
C PRO A 3 -8.06 4.46 -17.85
N PRO A 4 -9.00 5.24 -17.27
CA PRO A 4 -9.08 5.46 -15.83
C PRO A 4 -9.33 4.19 -14.99
N ASP A 5 -9.65 3.06 -15.65
CA ASP A 5 -10.13 1.85 -14.99
C ASP A 5 -9.15 0.66 -15.15
N THR A 6 -7.89 0.91 -15.53
CA THR A 6 -6.89 -0.16 -15.74
C THR A 6 -5.69 0.04 -14.82
N ILE A 7 -5.43 -0.94 -13.97
CA ILE A 7 -4.25 -1.00 -13.10
C ILE A 7 -3.13 -1.77 -13.80
N TRP A 8 -1.96 -1.17 -13.89
CA TRP A 8 -0.73 -1.80 -14.38
C TRP A 8 0.20 -2.03 -13.21
N ILE A 9 0.76 -3.23 -13.13
CA ILE A 9 1.71 -3.62 -12.09
C ILE A 9 2.99 -4.06 -12.79
N ASP A 10 4.13 -3.57 -12.30
CA ASP A 10 5.45 -4.02 -12.73
C ASP A 10 5.60 -5.52 -12.47
N ASP A 11 6.21 -6.29 -13.37
CA ASP A 11 6.22 -7.75 -13.24
C ASP A 11 7.19 -8.26 -12.17
N ASP A 12 8.26 -7.51 -11.87
CA ASP A 12 9.29 -7.88 -10.91
C ASP A 12 9.51 -6.89 -9.75
N ALA A 13 8.63 -5.88 -9.61
CA ALA A 13 8.70 -4.85 -8.57
C ALA A 13 10.07 -4.14 -8.54
N ALA A 14 10.52 -3.63 -9.69
CA ALA A 14 11.85 -3.05 -9.88
C ALA A 14 13.00 -3.98 -9.45
N GLY A 15 12.83 -5.29 -9.63
CA GLY A 15 13.79 -6.34 -9.27
C GLY A 15 13.80 -6.76 -7.80
N PHE A 16 12.94 -6.20 -6.95
CA PHE A 16 12.83 -6.60 -5.53
C PHE A 16 11.84 -7.75 -5.31
N GLY A 17 10.95 -8.00 -6.27
CA GLY A 17 9.90 -9.01 -6.18
C GLY A 17 8.68 -8.55 -5.39
N TRP A 18 7.57 -9.24 -5.65
CA TRP A 18 6.29 -9.01 -4.98
C TRP A 18 6.09 -9.98 -3.83
N PHE A 19 5.89 -9.44 -2.64
CA PHE A 19 5.28 -10.19 -1.56
C PHE A 19 3.79 -10.34 -1.85
N VAL A 20 3.39 -11.57 -2.20
CA VAL A 20 2.00 -11.96 -2.33
C VAL A 20 1.56 -12.60 -1.03
N ASP A 21 0.72 -11.88 -0.31
CA ASP A 21 0.20 -12.32 0.98
C ASP A 21 -0.77 -13.51 0.82
N ALA A 22 -0.54 -14.57 1.57
CA ALA A 22 -1.41 -15.75 1.59
C ALA A 22 -2.64 -15.57 2.50
N SER A 23 -2.59 -14.60 3.41
CA SER A 23 -3.59 -14.25 4.41
C SER A 23 -3.92 -12.75 4.38
N PRO A 24 -4.32 -12.17 3.22
CA PRO A 24 -4.47 -10.72 3.05
C PRO A 24 -5.57 -10.06 3.92
N TRP A 25 -6.35 -10.86 4.64
CA TRP A 25 -7.36 -10.40 5.59
C TRP A 25 -6.79 -10.16 7.00
N ASP A 26 -5.56 -10.57 7.27
CA ASP A 26 -4.82 -10.27 8.48
C ASP A 26 -3.40 -9.76 8.14
N ASP A 27 -2.69 -9.28 9.16
CA ASP A 27 -1.35 -8.67 9.01
C ASP A 27 -0.27 -9.50 9.72
N GLY A 28 -0.46 -10.83 9.83
CA GLY A 28 0.38 -11.72 10.64
C GLY A 28 1.87 -11.72 10.27
N GLU A 29 2.20 -11.36 9.03
CA GLU A 29 3.56 -11.28 8.50
C GLU A 29 4.29 -9.98 8.87
N PHE A 30 3.56 -9.04 9.48
CA PHE A 30 4.00 -7.70 9.82
C PHE A 30 3.86 -7.44 11.33
N SER A 31 4.64 -6.49 11.82
CA SER A 31 4.57 -6.00 13.19
C SER A 31 4.64 -4.49 13.18
N ARG A 32 3.94 -3.85 14.13
CA ARG A 32 4.02 -2.40 14.27
C ARG A 32 5.40 -2.00 14.78
N ASP A 33 6.08 -1.15 14.03
CA ASP A 33 7.31 -0.51 14.46
C ASP A 33 7.00 0.42 15.65
N PRO A 34 7.66 0.27 16.80
CA PRO A 34 7.42 1.11 17.96
C PRO A 34 7.77 2.59 17.76
N ALA A 35 8.61 2.93 16.78
CA ALA A 35 9.09 4.29 16.55
C ALA A 35 8.08 5.17 15.81
N ASP A 36 7.45 4.63 14.77
CA ASP A 36 6.56 5.37 13.86
C ASP A 36 5.16 4.74 13.72
N GLY A 37 4.95 3.52 14.25
CA GLY A 37 3.68 2.80 14.19
C GLY A 37 3.39 2.11 12.86
N THR A 38 4.31 2.17 11.89
CA THR A 38 4.20 1.54 10.57
C THR A 38 4.22 0.02 10.69
N LEU A 39 3.54 -0.68 9.78
CA LEU A 39 3.62 -2.14 9.73
C LEU A 39 4.84 -2.55 8.92
N ARG A 40 5.77 -3.24 9.58
CA ARG A 40 7.02 -3.72 8.99
C ARG A 40 7.15 -5.22 9.15
N ALA A 41 7.61 -5.87 8.10
CA ALA A 41 7.95 -7.27 8.08
C ALA A 41 9.15 -7.53 9.02
N ALA A 42 9.05 -8.54 9.87
CA ALA A 42 10.17 -8.97 10.70
C ALA A 42 11.28 -9.60 9.84
N SER A 43 12.51 -9.65 10.33
CA SER A 43 13.67 -10.21 9.58
C SER A 43 13.51 -11.65 9.10
N ALA A 44 12.63 -12.43 9.73
CA ALA A 44 12.32 -13.81 9.32
C ALA A 44 11.06 -13.91 8.43
N SER A 45 10.36 -12.80 8.19
CA SER A 45 9.18 -12.76 7.35
C SER A 45 9.57 -12.86 5.87
N PRO A 46 8.83 -13.62 5.05
CA PRO A 46 9.05 -13.66 3.60
C PRO A 46 8.88 -12.29 2.93
N ALA A 47 8.21 -11.34 3.58
CA ALA A 47 7.97 -10.00 3.05
C ALA A 47 9.16 -9.03 3.21
N VAL A 48 10.17 -9.35 4.03
CA VAL A 48 11.17 -8.37 4.51
C VAL A 48 11.92 -7.60 3.41
N ASP A 49 12.23 -8.26 2.30
CA ASP A 49 13.02 -7.68 1.19
C ASP A 49 12.19 -7.47 -0.09
N GLN A 50 10.86 -7.60 -0.01
CA GLN A 50 9.95 -7.52 -1.16
C GLN A 50 8.96 -6.36 -1.00
N PHE A 51 8.43 -5.85 -2.12
CA PHE A 51 7.33 -4.90 -2.07
C PHE A 51 6.01 -5.60 -1.75
N ASP A 52 5.21 -5.02 -0.86
CA ASP A 52 3.91 -5.57 -0.53
C ASP A 52 2.89 -5.29 -1.64
N LEU A 53 2.49 -6.33 -2.37
CA LEU A 53 1.57 -6.20 -3.50
C LEU A 53 0.19 -5.70 -3.05
N LEU A 54 -0.27 -6.08 -1.86
CA LEU A 54 -1.56 -5.63 -1.35
C LEU A 54 -1.56 -4.11 -1.15
N THR A 55 -0.51 -3.55 -0.55
CA THR A 55 -0.35 -2.10 -0.37
C THR A 55 -0.39 -1.36 -1.71
N VAL A 56 0.39 -1.82 -2.71
CA VAL A 56 0.41 -1.18 -4.03
C VAL A 56 -0.94 -1.27 -4.74
N LEU A 57 -1.61 -2.44 -4.71
CA LEU A 57 -2.94 -2.58 -5.30
C LEU A 57 -3.96 -1.65 -4.65
N MET A 58 -3.90 -1.47 -3.34
CA MET A 58 -4.79 -0.55 -2.64
C MET A 58 -4.50 0.92 -2.98
N HIS A 59 -3.23 1.29 -3.19
CA HIS A 59 -2.83 2.62 -3.68
C HIS A 59 -3.40 2.90 -5.07
N GLU A 60 -3.19 1.98 -6.04
CA GLU A 60 -3.68 2.14 -7.41
C GLU A 60 -5.23 2.15 -7.47
N LEU A 61 -5.90 1.36 -6.63
CA LEU A 61 -7.35 1.45 -6.47
C LEU A 61 -7.78 2.82 -5.95
N GLY A 62 -7.01 3.45 -5.07
CA GLY A 62 -7.23 4.83 -4.65
C GLY A 62 -7.26 5.79 -5.84
N HIS A 63 -6.31 5.68 -6.77
CA HIS A 63 -6.29 6.46 -8.01
C HIS A 63 -7.50 6.19 -8.90
N VAL A 64 -7.93 4.93 -9.04
CA VAL A 64 -9.17 4.58 -9.76
C VAL A 64 -10.40 5.27 -9.13
N PHE A 65 -10.41 5.44 -7.81
CA PHE A 65 -11.46 6.18 -7.08
C PHE A 65 -11.24 7.71 -7.02
N GLY A 66 -10.22 8.24 -7.70
CA GLY A 66 -9.95 9.68 -7.80
C GLY A 66 -9.19 10.27 -6.61
N LEU A 67 -8.54 9.45 -5.79
CA LEU A 67 -7.55 9.92 -4.83
C LEU A 67 -6.24 10.25 -5.54
N GLU A 68 -5.72 11.44 -5.32
CA GLU A 68 -4.35 11.79 -5.72
C GLU A 68 -3.37 11.32 -4.66
N HIS A 69 -2.07 11.43 -4.94
CA HIS A 69 -1.06 11.28 -3.90
C HIS A 69 -1.34 12.26 -2.75
N ASN A 70 -1.25 11.74 -1.52
CA ASN A 70 -1.54 12.52 -0.33
C ASN A 70 -0.26 12.83 0.46
N ASP A 71 0.39 13.92 0.10
CA ASP A 71 1.59 14.42 0.79
C ASP A 71 1.30 14.91 2.23
N GLU A 72 0.02 15.05 2.62
CA GLU A 72 -0.35 15.54 3.96
C GLU A 72 -0.21 14.45 5.03
N ILE A 73 -0.27 13.17 4.64
CA ILE A 73 -0.09 12.03 5.54
C ILE A 73 1.17 11.28 5.11
N ALA A 74 2.30 11.66 5.70
CA ALA A 74 3.54 10.90 5.57
C ALA A 74 3.31 9.43 5.96
N ASP A 75 3.81 8.52 5.16
CA ASP A 75 3.64 7.07 5.31
C ASP A 75 2.18 6.57 5.17
N GLY A 76 1.30 7.40 4.60
CA GLY A 76 -0.08 7.04 4.27
C GLY A 76 -0.21 6.12 3.06
N LEU A 77 -1.36 5.46 2.91
CA LEU A 77 -1.62 4.54 1.79
C LEU A 77 -1.40 5.20 0.41
N MET A 78 -1.76 6.48 0.29
CA MET A 78 -1.62 7.26 -0.94
C MET A 78 -0.30 8.04 -1.03
N ASP A 79 0.68 7.77 -0.17
CA ASP A 79 2.04 8.32 -0.28
C ASP A 79 2.77 7.66 -1.47
N ASP A 80 3.56 8.45 -2.22
CA ASP A 80 4.18 8.07 -3.48
C ASP A 80 5.43 7.16 -3.31
N LEU A 81 5.98 7.10 -2.09
CA LEU A 81 7.14 6.28 -1.76
C LEU A 81 6.72 5.11 -0.88
N LEU A 82 7.06 3.89 -1.29
CA LEU A 82 6.92 2.70 -0.46
C LEU A 82 8.30 2.07 -0.21
N GLY A 83 8.53 1.57 1.01
CA GLY A 83 9.71 0.75 1.32
C GLY A 83 9.41 -0.75 1.18
N VAL A 84 10.43 -1.56 0.89
CA VAL A 84 10.31 -3.02 0.98
C VAL A 84 9.95 -3.46 2.40
N GLY A 85 9.19 -4.54 2.52
CA GLY A 85 8.73 -5.07 3.80
C GLY A 85 7.77 -4.16 4.56
N VAL A 86 7.27 -3.09 3.95
CA VAL A 86 6.31 -2.17 4.57
C VAL A 86 4.90 -2.49 4.08
N ARG A 87 3.96 -2.56 5.02
CA ARG A 87 2.52 -2.57 4.72
C ARG A 87 1.88 -1.26 5.15
N ARG A 88 1.04 -0.71 4.28
CA ARG A 88 0.19 0.43 4.60
C ARG A 88 -1.27 0.04 4.58
N LEU A 89 -1.99 0.46 5.61
CA LEU A 89 -3.42 0.23 5.73
C LEU A 89 -4.19 1.50 5.40
N ARG A 90 -5.41 1.32 4.91
CA ARG A 90 -6.38 2.42 4.80
C ARG A 90 -6.69 2.99 6.19
N THR A 91 -6.73 4.32 6.29
CA THR A 91 -7.20 5.05 7.47
C THR A 91 -8.65 5.46 7.26
N ALA A 92 -9.32 5.94 8.31
CA ALA A 92 -10.65 6.52 8.18
C ALA A 92 -10.66 7.72 7.21
N GLU A 93 -9.59 8.51 7.19
CA GLU A 93 -9.44 9.68 6.30
C GLU A 93 -9.44 9.27 4.82
N HIS A 94 -8.78 8.16 4.46
CA HIS A 94 -8.85 7.64 3.08
C HIS A 94 -10.29 7.26 2.69
N VAL A 95 -11.06 6.71 3.63
CA VAL A 95 -12.45 6.31 3.39
C VAL A 95 -13.35 7.53 3.22
N ASP A 96 -13.18 8.54 4.08
CA ASP A 96 -13.93 9.78 4.02
C ASP A 96 -13.62 10.58 2.74
N ALA A 97 -12.35 10.62 2.30
CA ALA A 97 -11.96 11.26 1.06
C ALA A 97 -12.70 10.66 -0.16
N ILE A 98 -12.77 9.32 -0.24
CA ILE A 98 -13.50 8.63 -1.31
C ILE A 98 -14.99 8.99 -1.27
N PHE A 99 -15.65 8.87 -0.12
CA PHE A 99 -17.11 9.09 -0.08
C PHE A 99 -17.53 10.57 -0.16
N ASN A 100 -16.62 11.50 0.14
CA ASN A 100 -16.86 12.94 -0.04
C ASN A 100 -16.64 13.40 -1.49
N SER A 101 -15.85 12.68 -2.30
CA SER A 101 -15.61 13.02 -3.71
C SER A 101 -16.74 12.61 -4.65
N VAL A 102 -17.63 11.68 -4.25
CA VAL A 102 -18.78 11.19 -5.06
C VAL A 102 -20.09 11.99 -4.82
N ARG A 103 -20.00 13.22 -4.29
CA ARG A 103 -21.17 14.09 -4.07
C ARG A 103 -21.44 15.07 -5.20
#